data_AF-Q19MM4-F1
#
_entry.id   AF-Q19MM4-F1
#
_cell.length_a   1.000
_cell.length_b   1.000
_cell.length_c   1.000
_cell.angle_alpha   90.00
_cell.angle_beta   90.00
_cell.angle_gamma   90.00
#
_symmetry.space_group_name_H-M   'P 1'
#
loop_
_entity.id
_entity.type
_entity.pdbx_description
1 polymer ?
#
loop_
_entity_poly.entity_id
_entity_poly.type
_entity_poly.pdbx_seq_one_letter_code
_entity_poly.pdbx_strand_id
1 'polypeptide(L)'
;LRGGQYAVCLGLVVDGDVKVGVLGLPNLPESDSEPLVEGIGADQTDAAGKGVLISAVQGQGAQSRALGKGALADAHSIAMKPLASVSDATFCESVEAGHSSQGDAADIARELGITKPSVRMDSQAKYGSIARGAGDLYLRLPVKKDYQEKIWDH
;
A
#
# COMPACT_ATOMS: atom_id res chain seq x y z
N LEU A 1 16.07 4.06 -1.65
CA LEU A 1 17.51 3.89 -1.35
C LEU A 1 17.86 2.54 -0.72
N ARG A 2 16.96 1.88 0.04
CA ARG A 2 17.21 0.55 0.66
C ARG A 2 16.92 -0.67 -0.21
N GLY A 3 16.63 -0.48 -1.50
CA GLY A 3 16.24 -1.59 -2.38
C GLY A 3 14.89 -2.26 -2.08
N GLY A 4 14.12 -1.80 -1.08
CA GLY A 4 12.77 -2.30 -0.76
C GLY A 4 11.64 -1.60 -1.54
N GLN A 5 10.42 -1.68 -1.02
CA GLN A 5 9.24 -1.05 -1.65
C GLN A 5 9.37 0.46 -1.85
N TYR A 6 8.92 0.94 -3.00
CA TYR A 6 8.73 2.36 -3.28
C TYR A 6 7.55 2.55 -4.23
N ALA A 7 7.05 3.79 -4.31
CA ALA A 7 5.94 4.15 -5.16
C ALA A 7 6.25 5.43 -5.94
N VAL A 8 5.72 5.50 -7.16
CA VAL A 8 5.53 6.75 -7.91
C VAL A 8 4.05 7.09 -7.81
N CYS A 9 3.73 8.24 -7.23
CA CYS A 9 2.36 8.64 -6.94
C CYS A 9 1.97 9.84 -7.80
N LEU A 10 0.80 9.77 -8.43
CA LEU A 10 0.20 10.88 -9.15
C LEU A 10 -1.30 10.94 -8.82
N GLY A 11 -1.79 12.15 -8.54
CA GLY A 11 -3.20 12.41 -8.30
C GLY A 11 -3.69 13.61 -9.08
N LEU A 12 -4.97 13.59 -9.46
CA LEU A 12 -5.69 14.76 -9.97
C LEU A 12 -6.68 15.22 -8.91
N VAL A 13 -6.53 16.46 -8.46
CA VAL A 13 -7.43 17.11 -7.51
C VAL A 13 -8.19 18.21 -8.25
N VAL A 14 -9.52 18.22 -8.09
CA VAL A 14 -10.40 19.26 -8.63
C VAL A 14 -11.23 19.81 -7.48
N ASP A 15 -11.14 21.12 -7.24
CA ASP A 15 -11.86 21.83 -6.16
C ASP A 15 -11.66 21.21 -4.77
N GLY A 16 -10.46 20.67 -4.51
CA GLY A 16 -10.12 20.02 -3.23
C GLY A 16 -10.56 18.56 -3.11
N ASP A 17 -11.17 17.98 -4.15
CA ASP A 17 -11.57 16.57 -4.17
C ASP A 17 -10.69 15.73 -5.11
N VAL A 18 -10.26 14.55 -4.63
CA VAL A 18 -9.38 13.63 -5.39
C VAL A 18 -10.21 12.89 -6.42
N LYS A 19 -9.96 13.16 -7.70
CA LYS A 19 -10.73 12.60 -8.83
C LYS A 19 -10.08 11.38 -9.46
N VAL A 20 -8.75 11.39 -9.55
CA VAL A 20 -7.95 10.31 -10.15
C VAL A 20 -6.75 10.05 -9.26
N GLY A 21 -6.43 8.78 -9.02
CA GLY A 21 -5.20 8.35 -8.36
C GLY A 21 -4.48 7.30 -9.19
N VAL A 22 -3.15 7.41 -9.27
CA VAL A 22 -2.28 6.46 -9.96
C VAL A 22 -1.06 6.16 -9.08
N LEU A 23 -0.81 4.87 -8.86
CA LEU A 23 0.34 4.35 -8.13
C LEU A 23 1.14 3.43 -9.05
N GLY A 24 2.35 3.84 -9.41
CA GLY A 24 3.36 2.93 -9.94
C GLY A 24 4.07 2.26 -8.78
N LEU A 25 4.01 0.92 -8.69
CA LEU A 25 4.54 0.12 -7.59
C LEU A 25 5.53 -0.93 -8.12
N PRO A 26 6.76 -0.53 -8.49
CA PRO A 26 7.67 -1.39 -9.26
C PRO A 26 8.17 -2.62 -8.50
N ASN A 27 8.14 -2.58 -7.17
CA ASN A 27 8.62 -3.69 -6.33
C ASN A 27 7.48 -4.51 -5.71
N LEU A 28 6.21 -4.15 -5.93
CA LEU A 28 5.08 -4.91 -5.39
C LEU A 28 4.80 -6.14 -6.29
N PRO A 29 4.49 -7.33 -5.75
CA PRO A 29 4.24 -8.49 -6.59
C PRO A 29 3.11 -8.28 -7.60
N GLU A 30 3.18 -8.94 -8.75
CA GLU A 30 2.11 -8.83 -9.76
C GLU A 30 0.83 -9.54 -9.35
N SER A 31 0.92 -10.65 -8.61
CA SER A 31 -0.24 -11.42 -8.18
C SER A 31 -0.90 -10.82 -6.94
N ASP A 32 -2.22 -10.60 -6.98
CA ASP A 32 -3.01 -10.12 -5.83
C ASP A 32 -3.08 -11.14 -4.69
N SER A 33 -2.86 -12.42 -5.01
CA SER A 33 -2.87 -13.52 -4.05
C SER A 33 -1.51 -13.73 -3.37
N GLU A 34 -0.45 -13.06 -3.83
CA GLU A 34 0.86 -13.21 -3.23
C GLU A 34 0.87 -12.61 -1.82
N PRO A 35 1.19 -13.39 -0.79
CA PRO A 35 1.23 -12.88 0.58
C PRO A 35 2.28 -11.79 0.72
N LEU A 36 1.93 -10.70 1.38
CA LEU A 36 2.90 -9.68 1.73
C LEU A 36 3.70 -10.17 2.94
N VAL A 37 4.99 -10.35 2.76
CA VAL A 37 5.93 -10.81 3.80
C VAL A 37 6.99 -9.76 4.06
N GLU A 38 7.67 -9.84 5.19
CA GLU A 38 8.82 -8.98 5.47
C GLU A 38 9.92 -9.18 4.41
N GLY A 39 10.55 -8.08 3.98
CA GLY A 39 11.55 -8.10 2.91
C GLY A 39 10.98 -8.19 1.50
N ILE A 40 9.65 -8.14 1.32
CA ILE A 40 9.04 -8.17 0.00
C ILE A 40 9.53 -7.02 -0.88
N GLY A 41 9.98 -7.35 -2.09
CA GLY A 41 10.55 -6.38 -3.02
C GLY A 41 12.00 -6.00 -2.77
N ALA A 42 12.67 -6.60 -1.79
CA ALA A 42 14.13 -6.51 -1.66
C ALA A 42 14.82 -7.12 -2.88
N ASP A 43 15.95 -6.53 -3.27
CA ASP A 43 16.85 -7.02 -4.33
C ASP A 43 16.16 -7.28 -5.68
N GLN A 44 15.07 -6.57 -5.97
CA GLN A 44 14.40 -6.70 -7.26
C GLN A 44 15.25 -6.12 -8.40
N THR A 45 15.26 -6.83 -9.52
CA THR A 45 15.91 -6.44 -10.76
C THR A 45 14.87 -6.07 -11.81
N ASP A 46 15.25 -5.22 -12.77
CA ASP A 46 14.40 -4.77 -13.87
C ASP A 46 14.32 -5.77 -15.04
N ALA A 47 14.85 -6.97 -14.84
CA ALA A 47 15.07 -7.97 -15.90
C ALA A 47 13.76 -8.49 -16.53
N ALA A 48 12.65 -8.49 -15.79
CA ALA A 48 11.36 -9.01 -16.26
C ALA A 48 10.26 -7.94 -16.43
N GLY A 49 10.48 -6.68 -16.04
CA GLY A 49 9.38 -5.73 -15.81
C GLY A 49 8.54 -6.25 -14.66
N LYS A 50 8.88 -5.82 -13.44
CA LYS A 50 8.20 -6.25 -12.22
C LYS A 50 7.40 -5.08 -11.66
N GLY A 51 6.36 -5.41 -10.93
CA GLY A 51 5.52 -4.41 -10.28
C GLY A 51 4.14 -4.30 -10.88
N VAL A 52 3.35 -3.41 -10.29
CA VAL A 52 2.00 -3.12 -10.75
C VAL A 52 1.79 -1.63 -10.92
N LEU A 53 0.93 -1.28 -11.86
CA LEU A 53 0.32 0.05 -11.96
C LEU A 53 -1.11 -0.07 -11.46
N ILE A 54 -1.42 0.65 -10.38
CA ILE A 54 -2.77 0.75 -9.85
C ILE A 54 -3.33 2.12 -10.22
N SER A 55 -4.57 2.15 -10.71
CA SER A 55 -5.26 3.39 -11.03
C SER A 55 -6.72 3.34 -10.60
N ALA A 56 -7.26 4.48 -10.18
CA ALA A 56 -8.67 4.63 -9.86
C ALA A 56 -9.19 5.99 -10.34
N VAL A 57 -10.45 6.00 -10.75
CA VAL A 57 -11.22 7.23 -11.01
C VAL A 57 -12.42 7.22 -10.07
N GLN A 58 -12.71 8.36 -9.46
CA GLN A 58 -13.84 8.51 -8.53
C GLN A 58 -15.13 7.96 -9.16
N GLY A 59 -15.77 7.00 -8.48
CA GLY A 59 -17.01 6.35 -8.93
C GLY A 59 -16.85 5.25 -9.99
N GLN A 60 -15.64 4.95 -10.46
CA GLN A 60 -15.39 3.93 -11.51
C GLN A 60 -14.62 2.69 -11.01
N GLY A 61 -14.35 2.63 -9.70
CA GLY A 61 -13.56 1.55 -9.09
C GLY A 61 -12.06 1.71 -9.31
N ALA A 62 -11.32 0.70 -8.84
CA ALA A 62 -9.87 0.62 -8.93
C ALA A 62 -9.46 -0.57 -9.80
N GLN A 63 -8.40 -0.41 -10.57
CA GLN A 63 -7.84 -1.45 -11.42
C GLN A 63 -6.33 -1.58 -11.19
N SER A 64 -5.83 -2.79 -11.34
CA SER A 64 -4.41 -3.11 -11.36
C SER A 64 -4.02 -3.67 -12.72
N ARG A 65 -2.76 -3.48 -13.11
CA ARG A 65 -2.16 -4.09 -14.29
C ARG A 65 -0.66 -4.29 -14.05
N ALA A 66 -0.05 -5.25 -14.74
CA ALA A 66 1.38 -5.46 -14.69
C ALA A 66 2.15 -4.24 -15.22
N LEU A 67 3.26 -3.89 -14.56
CA LEU A 67 4.14 -2.82 -14.99
C LEU A 67 5.15 -3.35 -16.01
N GLY A 68 5.05 -2.86 -17.26
CA GLY A 68 5.92 -3.27 -18.36
C GLY A 68 6.74 -2.12 -18.95
N LYS A 69 7.67 -2.47 -19.85
CA LYS A 69 8.49 -1.50 -20.61
C LYS A 69 7.79 -0.97 -21.88
N GLY A 70 6.62 -1.50 -22.21
CA GLY A 70 5.90 -1.24 -23.46
C GLY A 70 4.54 -0.59 -23.25
N ALA A 71 3.59 -0.92 -24.13
CA ALA A 71 2.19 -0.51 -23.98
C ALA A 71 1.59 -1.03 -22.66
N LEU A 72 0.51 -0.38 -22.22
CA LEU A 72 -0.19 -0.81 -21.00
C LEU A 72 -0.67 -2.26 -21.16
N ALA A 73 -0.33 -3.09 -20.18
CA ALA A 73 -0.87 -4.43 -20.05
C ALA A 73 -2.39 -4.39 -19.78
N ASP A 74 -3.04 -5.53 -19.97
CA ASP A 74 -4.43 -5.73 -19.59
C ASP A 74 -4.63 -5.43 -18.10
N ALA A 75 -5.78 -4.85 -17.80
CA ALA A 75 -6.15 -4.48 -16.44
C ALA A 75 -7.23 -5.40 -15.90
N HIS A 76 -7.19 -5.60 -14.59
CA HIS A 76 -8.25 -6.28 -13.85
C HIS A 76 -8.71 -5.41 -12.68
N SER A 77 -9.97 -5.61 -12.28
CA SER A 77 -10.52 -4.91 -11.12
C SER A 77 -9.92 -5.46 -9.84
N ILE A 78 -9.61 -4.57 -8.90
CA ILE A 78 -9.13 -4.93 -7.57
C ILE A 78 -10.13 -4.49 -6.51
N ALA A 79 -10.16 -5.23 -5.40
CA ALA A 79 -10.99 -4.91 -4.25
C ALA A 79 -10.32 -5.35 -2.95
N MET A 80 -10.65 -4.65 -1.87
CA MET A 80 -10.33 -5.10 -0.52
C MET A 80 -11.02 -6.44 -0.25
N LYS A 81 -10.36 -7.31 0.53
CA LYS A 81 -10.99 -8.54 1.00
C LYS A 81 -11.96 -8.23 2.14
N PRO A 82 -13.13 -8.88 2.18
CA PRO A 82 -14.02 -8.77 3.33
C PRO A 82 -13.34 -9.37 4.56
N LEU A 83 -13.44 -8.67 5.68
CA LEU A 83 -12.91 -9.11 6.96
C LEU A 83 -14.08 -9.45 7.89
N ALA A 84 -14.18 -10.73 8.29
CA ALA A 84 -15.26 -11.21 9.15
C ALA A 84 -15.10 -10.76 10.61
N SER A 85 -13.86 -10.70 11.09
CA SER A 85 -13.50 -10.22 12.44
C SER A 85 -12.24 -9.38 12.37
N VAL A 86 -12.19 -8.29 13.13
CA VAL A 86 -11.01 -7.43 13.21
C VAL A 86 -9.80 -8.18 13.75
N SER A 87 -9.99 -9.16 14.64
CA SER A 87 -8.92 -10.02 15.17
C SER A 87 -8.16 -10.80 14.09
N ASP A 88 -8.77 -10.99 12.92
CA ASP A 88 -8.18 -11.69 11.78
C ASP A 88 -7.45 -10.74 10.82
N ALA A 89 -7.41 -9.44 11.12
CA ALA A 89 -6.73 -8.46 10.26
C ALA A 89 -5.21 -8.65 10.25
N THR A 90 -4.60 -8.20 9.16
CA THR A 90 -3.16 -8.01 9.01
C THR A 90 -2.87 -6.53 8.88
N PHE A 91 -2.03 -5.98 9.78
CA PHE A 91 -1.58 -4.59 9.67
C PHE A 91 -0.53 -4.42 8.57
N CYS A 92 -0.63 -3.33 7.84
CA CYS A 92 0.41 -2.77 7.00
C CYS A 92 0.98 -1.53 7.71
N GLU A 93 2.25 -1.53 8.08
CA GLU A 93 2.88 -0.41 8.79
C GLU A 93 4.19 0.03 8.11
N SER A 94 4.67 1.22 8.47
CA SER A 94 5.94 1.74 7.95
C SER A 94 7.14 0.98 8.53
N VAL A 95 8.17 0.76 7.70
CA VAL A 95 9.45 0.19 8.17
C VAL A 95 10.16 1.19 9.09
N GLU A 96 10.14 2.47 8.73
CA GLU A 96 10.74 3.54 9.52
C GLU A 96 9.95 3.88 10.78
N ALA A 97 10.58 3.69 11.94
CA ALA A 97 10.01 4.06 13.24
C ALA A 97 9.73 5.57 13.38
N GLY A 98 10.41 6.42 12.60
CA GLY A 98 10.16 7.87 12.59
C GLY A 98 8.89 8.29 11.84
N HIS A 99 8.28 7.40 11.06
CA HIS A 99 7.12 7.71 10.21
C HIS A 99 5.77 7.28 10.82
N SER A 100 5.79 6.51 11.91
CA SER A 100 4.59 6.14 12.66
C SER A 100 4.99 5.67 14.06
N SER A 101 4.15 5.95 15.07
CA SER A 101 4.32 5.37 16.40
C SER A 101 4.03 3.86 16.38
N GLN A 102 5.09 3.05 16.28
CA GLN A 102 4.98 1.58 16.23
C GLN A 102 4.50 0.97 17.58
N GLY A 103 4.83 1.61 18.69
CA GLY A 103 4.37 1.19 20.03
C GLY A 103 2.85 1.32 20.15
N ASP A 104 2.31 2.49 19.80
CA ASP A 104 0.87 2.73 19.83
C ASP A 104 0.13 1.80 18.85
N ALA A 105 0.69 1.54 17.67
CA ALA A 105 0.12 0.59 16.72
C ALA A 105 0.07 -0.84 17.28
N ALA A 106 1.12 -1.27 18.00
CA ALA A 106 1.14 -2.56 18.67
C ALA A 106 0.11 -2.65 19.82
N ASP A 107 -0.08 -1.56 20.58
CA ASP A 107 -1.09 -1.50 21.63
C ASP A 107 -2.52 -1.56 21.06
N ILE A 108 -2.77 -0.87 19.93
CA ILE A 108 -4.03 -0.97 19.18
C ILE A 108 -4.26 -2.41 18.70
N ALA A 109 -3.22 -3.05 18.14
CA ALA A 109 -3.31 -4.42 17.68
C ALA A 109 -3.71 -5.38 18.81
N ARG A 110 -3.08 -5.23 19.98
CA ARG A 110 -3.40 -6.02 21.17
C ARG A 110 -4.84 -5.82 21.62
N GLU A 111 -5.31 -4.57 21.70
CA GLU A 111 -6.67 -4.25 22.13
C GLU A 111 -7.73 -4.80 21.15
N LEU A 112 -7.42 -4.82 19.86
CA LEU A 112 -8.27 -5.37 18.81
C LEU A 112 -8.17 -6.91 18.67
N GLY A 113 -7.33 -7.56 19.46
CA GLY A 113 -7.11 -9.01 19.40
C GLY A 113 -6.42 -9.48 18.12
N ILE A 114 -5.70 -8.59 17.43
CA ILE A 114 -4.96 -8.90 16.20
C ILE A 114 -3.68 -9.63 16.56
N THR A 115 -3.57 -10.89 16.14
CA THR A 115 -2.41 -11.76 16.44
C THR A 115 -1.53 -12.05 15.22
N LYS A 116 -2.00 -11.72 14.01
CA LYS A 116 -1.22 -11.88 12.79
C LYS A 116 -0.03 -10.90 12.80
N PRO A 117 1.13 -11.31 12.26
CA PRO A 117 2.27 -10.42 12.16
C PRO A 117 1.96 -9.23 11.23
N SER A 118 2.41 -8.04 11.63
CA SER A 118 2.35 -6.86 10.76
C SER A 118 3.27 -7.03 9.56
N VAL A 119 2.81 -6.56 8.41
CA VAL A 119 3.58 -6.41 7.19
C VAL A 119 4.18 -5.02 7.16
N ARG A 120 5.51 -4.95 7.12
CA ARG A 120 6.23 -3.68 7.09
C ARG A 120 6.63 -3.33 5.67
N MET A 121 6.18 -2.18 5.19
CA MET A 121 6.60 -1.65 3.90
C MET A 121 6.60 -0.13 3.84
N ASP A 122 7.52 0.42 3.07
CA ASP A 122 7.63 1.85 2.81
C ASP A 122 6.66 2.30 1.70
N SER A 123 6.48 3.61 1.58
CA SER A 123 5.69 4.29 0.51
C SER A 123 4.17 4.02 0.49
N GLN A 124 3.49 4.59 -0.50
CA GLN A 124 2.07 4.34 -0.80
C GLN A 124 1.80 2.92 -1.35
N ALA A 125 2.82 2.05 -1.45
CA ALA A 125 2.61 0.61 -1.64
C ALA A 125 1.64 0.01 -0.60
N LYS A 126 1.55 0.60 0.60
CA LYS A 126 0.55 0.25 1.62
C LYS A 126 -0.90 0.44 1.12
N TYR A 127 -1.20 1.54 0.44
CA TYR A 127 -2.52 1.76 -0.17
C TYR A 127 -2.80 0.74 -1.26
N GLY A 128 -1.83 0.48 -2.14
CA GLY A 128 -1.96 -0.53 -3.19
C GLY A 128 -2.22 -1.94 -2.66
N SER A 129 -1.49 -2.32 -1.60
CA SER A 129 -1.65 -3.59 -0.87
C SER A 129 -3.04 -3.76 -0.27
N ILE A 130 -3.61 -2.72 0.33
CA ILE A 130 -4.97 -2.77 0.86
C ILE A 130 -6.00 -2.83 -0.26
N ALA A 131 -5.87 -1.95 -1.27
CA ALA A 131 -6.82 -1.85 -2.37
C ALA A 131 -7.00 -3.16 -3.16
N ARG A 132 -5.96 -4.02 -3.19
CA ARG A 132 -6.00 -5.35 -3.81
C ARG A 132 -6.25 -6.52 -2.84
N GLY A 133 -6.52 -6.21 -1.57
CA GLY A 133 -6.81 -7.22 -0.55
C GLY A 133 -5.61 -8.08 -0.13
N ALA A 134 -4.39 -7.55 -0.28
CA ALA A 134 -3.17 -8.17 0.19
C ALA A 134 -2.81 -7.76 1.63
N GLY A 135 -3.43 -6.69 2.15
CA GLY A 135 -3.45 -6.32 3.57
C GLY A 135 -4.83 -5.78 3.98
N ASP A 136 -5.06 -5.66 5.29
CA ASP A 136 -6.41 -5.37 5.82
C ASP A 136 -6.50 -3.97 6.45
N LEU A 137 -5.46 -3.52 7.16
CA LEU A 137 -5.45 -2.25 7.89
C LEU A 137 -4.14 -1.50 7.69
N TYR A 138 -4.20 -0.18 7.46
CA TYR A 138 -3.03 0.71 7.47
C TYR A 138 -3.16 1.73 8.58
N LEU A 139 -2.16 1.77 9.47
CA LEU A 139 -2.03 2.80 10.49
C LEU A 139 -0.82 3.70 10.21
N ARG A 140 -1.06 5.01 10.32
CA ARG A 140 -0.03 6.05 10.33
C ARG A 140 -0.30 6.98 11.51
N LEU A 141 0.31 6.67 12.64
CA LEU A 141 0.11 7.40 13.88
C LEU A 141 1.15 8.52 14.00
N PRO A 142 0.74 9.79 14.18
CA PRO A 142 1.67 10.90 14.21
C PRO A 142 2.61 10.79 15.41
N VAL A 143 3.93 10.83 15.16
CA VAL A 143 4.94 10.83 16.23
C VAL A 143 4.99 12.19 16.95
N LYS A 144 4.62 13.27 16.25
CA LYS A 144 4.54 14.63 16.80
C LYS A 144 3.20 15.27 16.45
N LYS A 145 2.57 15.91 17.43
CA LYS A 145 1.22 16.49 17.30
C LYS A 145 1.14 17.68 16.33
N ASP A 146 2.26 18.35 16.10
CA ASP A 146 2.38 19.54 15.25
C ASP A 146 2.79 19.21 13.81
N TYR A 147 3.09 17.94 13.50
CA TYR A 147 3.46 17.54 12.16
C TYR A 147 2.24 17.57 11.22
N GLN A 148 2.41 18.26 10.09
CA GLN A 148 1.42 18.31 9.03
C GLN A 148 1.88 17.43 7.86
N GLU A 149 1.12 16.36 7.63
CA GLU A 149 1.31 15.47 6.49
C GLU A 149 1.23 16.22 5.17
N LYS A 150 1.92 15.69 4.16
CA LYS A 150 1.91 16.26 2.83
C LYS A 150 0.82 15.59 2.00
N ILE A 151 0.09 16.39 1.24
CA ILE A 151 -1.03 15.88 0.41
C ILE A 151 -0.60 14.84 -0.62
N TRP A 152 0.68 14.79 -1.00
CA TRP A 152 1.21 13.83 -1.96
C TRP A 152 1.64 12.49 -1.31
N ASP A 153 1.59 12.39 0.02
CA ASP A 153 1.85 11.14 0.75
C ASP A 153 0.55 10.32 0.96
N HIS A 154 -0.59 10.86 0.54
CA HIS A 154 -1.94 10.32 0.69
C HIS A 154 -2.75 10.49 -0.61
#